data_AF-A0A2V9TBK3-F1
#
_entry.id   AF-A0A2V9TBK3-F1
#
_cell.length_a   1.000
_cell.length_b   1.000
_cell.length_c   1.000
_cell.angle_alpha   90.00
_cell.angle_beta   90.00
_cell.angle_gamma   90.00
#
_symmetry.space_group_name_H-M   'P 1'
#
loop_
_entity.id
_entity.type
_entity.pdbx_description
1 polymer ?
#
loop_
_entity_poly.entity_id
_entity_poly.type
_entity_poly.pdbx_seq_one_letter_code
_entity_poly.pdbx_strand_id
1 'polypeptide(L)' 'MEGSEELLQSIKHFLDLQSIAPLSPIQCERCGSTMEYSDAHFWLYETKMQWSIPLPRCPACDPQPSAEIKPNLM' A
#
# COMPACT_ATOMS: atom_id res chain seq x y z
N MET A 1 23.93 8.86 15.88
CA MET A 1 22.59 8.55 15.37
C MET A 1 22.73 7.45 14.33
N GLU A 2 22.96 6.20 14.75
CA GLU A 2 23.09 5.05 13.82
C GLU A 2 21.75 4.34 13.58
N GLY A 3 20.85 4.31 14.57
CA GLY A 3 19.56 3.61 14.44
C GLY A 3 18.57 4.21 13.43
N SER A 4 18.81 5.43 12.94
CA SER A 4 17.91 6.06 11.96
C SER A 4 18.16 5.57 10.53
N GLU A 5 19.40 5.29 10.16
CA GLU A 5 19.73 4.86 8.79
C GLU A 5 19.32 3.41 8.54
N GLU A 6 19.59 2.52 9.49
CA GLU A 6 19.18 1.11 9.41
C GLU A 6 17.66 0.96 9.36
N LEU A 7 16.93 1.78 10.12
CA LEU A 7 15.46 1.82 10.08
C LEU A 7 14.96 2.26 8.70
N LEU A 8 15.53 3.34 8.14
CA LEU A 8 15.16 3.82 6.82
C LEU A 8 15.40 2.75 5.74
N GLN A 9 16.53 2.05 5.80
CA GLN A 9 16.83 0.96 4.86
C GLN A 9 15.87 -0.22 5.02
N SER A 10 15.50 -0.56 6.25
CA SER A 10 14.55 -1.64 6.53
C SER A 10 13.15 -1.32 5.99
N ILE A 11 12.68 -0.09 6.17
CA ILE A 11 11.40 0.39 5.63
C ILE A 11 11.43 0.36 4.10
N LYS A 12 12.49 0.90 3.49
CA LYS A 12 12.67 0.88 2.04
C LYS A 12 12.61 -0.55 1.50
N HIS A 13 13.40 -1.45 2.10
CA HIS A 13 13.45 -2.84 1.66
C HIS A 13 12.09 -3.53 1.77
N PHE A 14 11.35 -3.29 2.86
CA PHE A 14 10.01 -3.81 3.03
C PHE A 14 9.06 -3.31 1.93
N LEU A 15 9.02 -1.99 1.69
CA LEU A 15 8.13 -1.41 0.68
C LEU A 15 8.50 -1.83 -0.75
N ASP A 16 9.79 -1.99 -1.05
CA ASP A 16 10.26 -2.55 -2.32
C ASP A 16 9.68 -3.96 -2.54
N LEU A 17 9.77 -4.84 -1.53
CA LEU A 17 9.22 -6.21 -1.60
C LEU A 17 7.71 -6.22 -1.79
N GLN A 18 6.98 -5.34 -1.10
CA GLN A 18 5.52 -5.26 -1.24
C GLN A 18 5.10 -4.72 -2.62
N SER A 19 5.89 -3.85 -3.23
CA SER A 19 5.57 -3.25 -4.54
C SER A 19 5.63 -4.24 -5.72
N ILE A 20 6.38 -5.33 -5.56
CA ILE A 20 6.55 -6.36 -6.61
C ILE A 20 5.93 -7.71 -6.23
N ALA A 21 5.27 -7.79 -5.07
CA ALA A 21 4.71 -9.02 -4.58
C ALA A 21 3.61 -9.55 -5.52
N PRO A 22 3.61 -10.85 -5.88
CA PRO A 22 2.54 -11.43 -6.69
C PRO A 22 1.19 -11.29 -5.99
N LEU A 23 0.18 -10.80 -6.72
CA LEU A 23 -1.18 -10.68 -6.22
C LEU A 23 -1.87 -12.04 -6.29
N SER A 24 -2.19 -12.60 -5.13
CA SER A 24 -2.94 -13.85 -5.02
C SER A 24 -4.42 -13.54 -4.80
N PRO A 25 -5.36 -14.32 -5.35
CA PRO A 25 -6.76 -14.17 -5.01
C PRO A 25 -6.97 -14.43 -3.52
N ILE A 26 -7.48 -13.44 -2.79
CA ILE A 26 -7.83 -13.59 -1.38
C ILE A 26 -9.33 -13.36 -1.16
N GLN A 27 -9.87 -14.02 -0.14
CA GLN A 27 -11.27 -13.90 0.25
C GLN A 27 -11.39 -12.96 1.44
N CYS A 28 -12.45 -12.15 1.47
CA CYS A 28 -12.71 -11.27 2.59
C CYS A 28 -13.10 -12.08 3.83
N GLU A 29 -12.38 -11.89 4.93
CA GLU A 29 -12.65 -12.59 6.20
C GLU A 29 -14.03 -12.26 6.79
N ARG A 30 -14.64 -11.14 6.38
CA ARG A 30 -15.93 -10.67 6.91
C ARG A 30 -17.15 -11.24 6.16
N CYS A 31 -17.11 -11.26 4.83
CA CYS A 31 -18.27 -11.65 4.01
C CYS A 31 -17.99 -12.80 3.05
N GLY A 32 -16.76 -13.30 2.97
CA GLY A 32 -16.38 -14.41 2.09
C GLY A 32 -16.39 -14.09 0.60
N SER A 33 -16.48 -12.81 0.21
CA SER A 33 -16.38 -12.39 -1.20
C SER A 33 -14.93 -12.26 -1.63
N THR A 34 -14.66 -12.51 -2.91
CA THR A 34 -13.34 -12.28 -3.52
C THR A 34 -12.95 -10.81 -3.38
N MET A 35 -11.72 -10.56 -2.93
CA MET A 35 -11.17 -9.21 -2.82
C MET A 35 -10.58 -8.75 -4.15
N GLU A 36 -10.66 -7.45 -4.38
CA GLU A 36 -10.02 -6.76 -5.50
C GLU A 36 -8.77 -6.04 -5.00
N TYR A 37 -7.81 -5.76 -5.88
CA TYR A 37 -6.62 -5.01 -5.53
C TYR A 37 -6.69 -3.61 -6.13
N SER A 38 -6.44 -2.59 -5.30
CA SER A 38 -6.29 -1.20 -5.73
C SER A 38 -4.86 -0.73 -5.50
N ASP A 39 -4.30 -0.01 -6.46
CA ASP A 39 -3.00 0.62 -6.31
C ASP A 39 -3.06 1.72 -5.24
N ALA A 40 -2.30 1.54 -4.17
CA ALA A 40 -2.12 2.54 -3.13
C ALA A 40 -0.72 3.15 -3.23
N HIS A 41 -0.64 4.47 -3.14
CA HIS A 41 0.62 5.19 -3.20
C HIS A 41 1.13 5.49 -1.78
N PHE A 42 2.40 5.16 -1.54
CA PHE A 42 3.09 5.38 -0.28
C PHE A 42 4.28 6.30 -0.51
N TRP A 43 4.48 7.26 0.38
CA TRP A 43 5.62 8.17 0.38
C TRP A 43 6.29 8.14 1.74
N LEU A 44 7.62 8.20 1.72
CA LEU A 44 8.38 8.41 2.94
C LEU A 44 8.65 9.90 3.09
N TYR A 45 8.07 10.50 4.13
CA TYR A 45 8.11 11.94 4.39
C TYR A 45 9.55 12.48 4.35
N GLU A 46 9.71 13.69 3.80
CA GLU A 46 11.01 14.35 3.58
C GLU A 46 11.99 13.61 2.63
N THR A 47 11.54 12.56 1.94
CA THR A 47 12.33 11.89 0.90
C THR A 47 11.65 12.00 -0.47
N LYS A 48 12.39 11.65 -1.53
CA LYS A 48 11.84 11.49 -2.88
C LYS A 48 11.33 10.06 -3.14
N MET A 49 11.31 9.20 -2.12
CA MET A 49 10.95 7.80 -2.29
C MET A 49 9.44 7.64 -2.31
N GLN A 50 8.96 6.88 -3.29
CA GLN A 50 7.55 6.56 -3.46
C GLN A 50 7.40 5.12 -3.95
N TRP A 51 6.32 4.48 -3.53
CA TRP A 51 5.96 3.13 -3.92
C TRP A 51 4.49 3.07 -4.32
N SER A 52 4.19 2.23 -5.32
CA SER A 52 2.83 1.78 -5.62
C SER A 52 2.71 0.38 -5.06
N ILE A 53 1.83 0.18 -4.09
CA ILE A 53 1.60 -1.11 -3.43
C ILE A 53 0.14 -1.49 -3.62
N PRO A 54 -0.16 -2.61 -4.29
CA PRO A 54 -1.53 -3.06 -4.43
C PRO A 54 -2.07 -3.52 -3.09
N LEU A 55 -3.13 -2.87 -2.61
CA LEU A 55 -3.80 -3.24 -1.37
C LEU A 55 -5.12 -3.96 -1.65
N PRO A 56 -5.41 -5.04 -0.91
CA PRO A 56 -6.66 -5.74 -1.07
C PRO A 56 -7.82 -4.95 -0.47
N ARG A 57 -8.92 -4.92 -1.20
CA ARG A 57 -10.17 -4.25 -0.86
C ARG A 57 -11.32 -5.22 -1.08
N CYS A 58 -12.28 -5.24 -0.16
CA CYS A 58 -13.52 -5.99 -0.37
C CYS A 58 -14.61 -5.07 -0.95
N PRO A 59 -15.01 -5.23 -2.23
CA PRO A 59 -16.04 -4.39 -2.84
C PRO A 59 -17.43 -4.59 -2.21
N ALA A 60 -17.68 -5.76 -1.60
CA ALA A 60 -18.95 -6.04 -0.94
C ALA A 60 -19.07 -5.37 0.45
N CYS A 61 -17.97 -5.25 1.18
CA CYS A 61 -17.94 -4.62 2.51
C CYS A 61 -17.69 -3.11 2.45
N ASP A 62 -16.95 -2.67 1.44
CA ASP A 62 -16.70 -1.27 1.14
C ASP A 62 -16.98 -1.04 -0.35
N PRO A 63 -18.18 -0.56 -0.71
CA PRO A 63 -18.59 -0.39 -2.11
C PRO A 63 -18.15 0.93 -2.76
N GLN A 64 -17.50 1.85 -2.04
CA GLN A 64 -17.17 3.20 -2.55
C GLN A 64 -15.81 3.25 -3.27
N PRO A 65 -15.74 3.37 -4.61
CA PRO A 65 -14.45 3.38 -5.32
C PRO A 65 -13.52 4.44 -4.73
N SER A 66 -12.27 4.04 -4.51
CA SER A 66 -11.19 4.83 -3.91
C SER A 66 -11.21 6.25 -4.47
N ALA A 67 -11.62 7.23 -3.65
CA ALA A 67 -11.35 8.62 -3.95
C ALA A 67 -9.82 8.74 -4.04
N GLU A 68 -9.31 9.08 -5.22
CA GLU A 68 -7.92 9.50 -5.39
C GLU A 68 -7.65 10.61 -4.37
N ILE A 69 -6.92 10.29 -3.29
CA ILE A 69 -6.33 11.32 -2.45
C ILE A 69 -5.23 11.94 -3.30
N LYS A 70 -5.60 12.96 -4.09
CA LYS A 70 -4.60 13.84 -4.70
C LYS A 70 -3.82 14.47 -3.54
N PRO A 71 -2.50 14.23 -3.41
CA PRO A 71 -1.74 14.91 -2.38
C PRO A 71 -1.87 16.41 -2.66
N ASN A 72 -2.47 17.12 -1.70
CA ASN A 72 -2.47 18.57 -1.69
C ASN A 72 -1.01 18.98 -1.45
N LEU A 73 -0.27 19.23 -2.52
CA LEU A 73 1.00 19.95 -2.43
C LEU A 73 0.65 21.39 -2.04
N MET A 74 0.79 21.70 -0.75
CA MET A 74 0.97 23.06 -0.24
C MET A 74 2.41 23.22 0.22
#